data_AF-A0A523BT17-F1
#
_entry.id   AF-A0A523BT17-F1
#
_cell.length_a   1.000
_cell.length_b   1.000
_cell.length_c   1.000
_cell.angle_alpha   90.00
_cell.angle_beta   90.00
_cell.angle_gamma   90.00
#
_symmetry.space_group_name_H-M   'P 1'
#
loop_
_entity.id
_entity.type
_entity.pdbx_description
1 polymer ?
#
loop_
_entity_poly.entity_id
_entity_poly.type
_entity_poly.pdbx_seq_one_letter_code
_entity_poly.pdbx_strand_id
1 'polypeptide(L)'
;MNKCRDCQQTNCEDCPDFLSRGPLSQKPLRPVYITLEGQDGREYPAQVLILNTVELGLETNAPLWQNYRAKLLEDLTMELAPVPMRGRDNKHVFDILSVQRGEQVGEHLNRDLIRDLTAHLPPSVQELARAVLAGLLETFPLRRRHGILVCLSEALTNVVKHAQNGKWAALQVPSGLRLAVEDTGPGIKLAELPKATLMQHYSTKKSLGSGFTLMLYYSDRIYLATGQGGTSLILEFTEGTREGKLVC
;
A
#
# COMPACT_ATOMS: atom_id res chain seq x y z
N MET A 1 -25.54 -20.74 11.54
CA MET A 1 -24.97 -21.80 10.68
C MET A 1 -23.51 -21.48 10.43
N ASN A 2 -22.60 -22.40 10.78
CA ASN A 2 -21.17 -22.16 10.69
C ASN A 2 -20.67 -22.52 9.28
N LYS A 3 -20.90 -21.62 8.32
CA LYS A 3 -20.72 -21.87 6.88
C LYS A 3 -19.33 -22.44 6.50
N CYS A 4 -18.29 -22.11 7.26
CA CYS A 4 -16.92 -22.56 6.99
C CYS A 4 -16.67 -24.02 7.38
N ARG A 5 -17.38 -24.56 8.39
CA ARG A 5 -17.11 -25.91 8.93
C ARG A 5 -17.44 -27.02 7.93
N ASP A 6 -18.49 -26.81 7.13
CA ASP A 6 -18.98 -27.75 6.13
C ASP A 6 -18.60 -27.33 4.68
N CYS A 7 -17.76 -26.31 4.54
CA CYS A 7 -17.33 -25.78 3.25
C CYS A 7 -16.39 -26.76 2.53
N GLN A 8 -16.56 -26.96 1.23
CA GLN A 8 -15.67 -27.78 0.39
C GLN A 8 -14.63 -26.96 -0.39
N GLN A 9 -14.60 -25.64 -0.23
CA GLN A 9 -13.61 -24.78 -0.89
C GLN A 9 -12.24 -24.89 -0.21
N THR A 10 -11.18 -24.92 -1.02
CA THR A 10 -9.78 -25.00 -0.54
C THR A 10 -9.14 -23.62 -0.36
N ASN A 11 -9.60 -22.61 -1.09
CA ASN A 11 -9.04 -21.26 -1.08
C ASN A 11 -9.94 -20.32 -0.26
N CYS A 12 -9.70 -20.27 1.05
CA CYS A 12 -10.48 -19.41 1.96
C CYS A 12 -10.39 -17.93 1.56
N GLU A 13 -9.23 -17.48 1.09
CA GLU A 13 -8.98 -16.10 0.66
C GLU A 13 -9.79 -15.67 -0.58
N ASP A 14 -10.32 -16.61 -1.36
CA ASP A 14 -11.24 -16.33 -2.49
C ASP A 14 -12.72 -16.40 -2.07
N CYS A 15 -13.01 -16.92 -0.87
CA CYS A 15 -14.36 -17.14 -0.41
C CYS A 15 -15.06 -15.83 -0.03
N PRO A 16 -16.28 -15.57 -0.54
CA PRO A 16 -17.04 -14.36 -0.21
C PRO A 16 -17.44 -14.23 1.26
N ASP A 17 -17.51 -15.35 1.98
CA ASP A 17 -17.90 -15.42 3.39
C ASP A 17 -16.67 -15.44 4.34
N PHE A 18 -15.44 -15.53 3.82
CA PHE A 18 -14.23 -15.60 4.66
C PHE A 18 -13.97 -14.27 5.35
N LEU A 19 -13.73 -13.19 4.60
CA LEU A 19 -13.51 -11.84 5.11
C LEU A 19 -14.68 -10.92 4.75
N SER A 20 -15.03 -9.94 5.61
CA SER A 20 -16.19 -9.08 5.38
C SER A 20 -15.93 -8.21 4.17
N ARG A 21 -16.74 -8.37 3.12
CA ARG A 21 -16.55 -7.65 1.86
C ARG A 21 -16.85 -6.17 2.03
N GLY A 22 -15.82 -5.35 2.02
CA GLY A 22 -15.89 -3.91 1.83
C GLY A 22 -15.12 -3.50 0.56
N PRO A 23 -15.31 -2.27 0.04
CA PRO A 23 -14.56 -1.76 -1.11
C PRO A 23 -13.04 -1.67 -0.90
N LEU A 24 -12.56 -1.99 0.30
CA LEU A 24 -11.15 -1.96 0.72
C LEU A 24 -10.59 -3.34 1.07
N SER A 25 -11.33 -4.43 0.84
CA SER A 25 -10.80 -5.79 0.98
C SER A 25 -9.78 -6.05 -0.13
N GLN A 26 -8.52 -6.22 0.24
CA GLN A 26 -7.40 -6.42 -0.69
C GLN A 26 -6.55 -7.64 -0.32
N LYS A 27 -6.09 -8.36 -1.33
CA LYS A 27 -5.05 -9.38 -1.15
C LYS A 27 -3.68 -8.72 -1.27
N PRO A 28 -2.73 -9.02 -0.37
CA PRO A 28 -1.34 -8.63 -0.57
C PRO A 28 -0.84 -9.21 -1.90
N LEU A 29 -0.14 -8.40 -2.70
CA LEU A 29 0.44 -8.85 -3.98
C LEU A 29 1.66 -9.76 -3.79
N ARG A 30 2.26 -9.72 -2.60
CA ARG A 30 3.34 -10.63 -2.17
C ARG A 30 3.00 -11.18 -0.78
N PRO A 31 3.53 -12.34 -0.41
CA PRO A 31 3.41 -12.85 0.96
C PRO A 31 3.92 -11.79 1.95
N VAL A 32 3.01 -11.30 2.79
CA VAL A 32 3.36 -10.42 3.91
C VAL A 32 3.42 -11.31 5.14
N TYR A 33 4.61 -11.45 5.71
CA TYR A 33 4.83 -12.22 6.92
C TYR A 33 4.86 -11.29 8.13
N ILE A 34 4.14 -11.66 9.17
CA ILE A 34 4.10 -10.99 10.45
C ILE A 34 4.33 -12.02 11.57
N THR A 35 4.72 -11.51 12.73
CA THR A 35 4.80 -12.31 13.95
C THR A 35 3.66 -11.91 14.88
N LEU A 36 2.91 -12.90 15.35
CA LEU A 36 1.87 -12.75 16.36
C LEU A 36 2.46 -13.07 17.72
N GLU A 37 2.54 -12.09 18.61
CA GLU A 37 2.95 -12.23 20.00
C GLU A 37 1.70 -12.49 20.84
N GLY A 38 1.60 -13.69 21.42
CA GLY A 38 0.50 -14.07 22.30
C GLY A 38 0.67 -13.53 23.71
N GLN A 39 -0.42 -13.52 24.49
CA GLN A 39 -0.39 -13.13 25.90
C GLN A 39 0.46 -14.09 26.77
N ASP A 40 0.71 -15.29 26.27
CA ASP A 40 1.62 -16.29 26.82
C ASP A 40 3.10 -15.98 26.55
N GLY A 41 3.41 -14.87 25.88
CA GLY A 41 4.77 -14.46 25.49
C GLY A 41 5.36 -15.30 24.36
N ARG A 42 4.55 -16.15 23.70
CA ARG A 42 4.98 -16.96 22.57
C ARG A 42 4.75 -16.22 21.28
N GLU A 43 5.67 -16.43 20.35
CA GLU A 43 5.60 -15.88 19.00
C GLU A 43 5.12 -16.94 18.00
N TYR A 44 4.17 -16.55 17.16
CA TYR A 44 3.61 -17.39 16.11
C TYR A 44 3.78 -16.71 14.76
N PRO A 45 4.49 -17.34 13.80
CA PRO A 45 4.58 -16.78 12.45
C PRO A 45 3.20 -16.82 11.78
N ALA A 46 2.89 -15.77 11.02
CA ALA A 46 1.67 -15.68 10.26
C ALA A 46 1.91 -15.05 8.90
N GLN A 47 1.18 -15.51 7.89
CA GLN A 47 1.13 -14.89 6.57
C GLN A 47 -0.21 -14.17 6.39
N VAL A 48 -0.18 -12.91 5.97
CA VAL A 48 -1.38 -12.17 5.58
C VAL A 48 -1.83 -12.63 4.20
N LEU A 49 -3.06 -13.17 4.12
CA LEU A 49 -3.67 -13.65 2.88
C LEU A 49 -4.56 -12.59 2.23
N ILE A 50 -5.28 -11.83 3.06
CA ILE A 50 -6.23 -10.80 2.66
C ILE A 50 -6.44 -9.84 3.84
N LEU A 51 -6.72 -8.57 3.58
CA LEU A 51 -6.93 -7.56 4.62
C LEU A 51 -7.99 -6.54 4.19
N ASN A 52 -8.65 -5.93 5.17
CA ASN A 52 -9.42 -4.70 4.99
C ASN A 52 -9.08 -3.72 6.14
N THR A 53 -9.91 -2.71 6.39
CA THR A 53 -9.65 -1.70 7.44
C THR A 53 -9.84 -2.21 8.87
N VAL A 54 -10.51 -3.36 9.05
CA VAL A 54 -10.97 -3.88 10.34
C VAL A 54 -10.64 -5.35 10.58
N GLU A 55 -10.20 -6.09 9.56
CA GLU A 55 -9.99 -7.53 9.60
C GLU A 55 -8.75 -7.93 8.79
N LEU A 56 -8.08 -8.98 9.24
CA LEU A 56 -7.01 -9.69 8.55
C LEU A 56 -7.38 -11.15 8.37
N GLY A 57 -7.31 -11.66 7.15
CA GLY A 57 -7.25 -13.10 6.89
C GLY A 57 -5.81 -13.54 6.98
N LEU A 58 -5.49 -14.38 7.97
CA LEU A 58 -4.15 -14.87 8.25
C LEU A 58 -4.06 -16.39 8.06
N GLU A 59 -2.92 -16.84 7.59
CA GLU A 59 -2.49 -18.24 7.69
C GLU A 59 -1.47 -18.37 8.83
N THR A 60 -1.81 -19.11 9.89
CA THR A 60 -1.00 -19.28 11.09
C THR A 60 -1.41 -20.51 11.90
N ASN A 61 -0.46 -21.05 12.68
CA ASN A 61 -0.72 -22.10 13.69
C ASN A 61 -1.00 -21.50 15.09
N ALA A 62 -1.21 -20.19 15.18
CA ALA A 62 -1.51 -19.51 16.43
C ALA A 62 -2.85 -20.01 17.03
N PRO A 63 -2.90 -20.29 18.35
CA PRO A 63 -4.14 -20.66 19.02
C PRO A 63 -5.28 -19.63 18.89
N LEU A 64 -6.52 -20.08 18.64
CA LEU A 64 -7.64 -19.16 18.38
C LEU A 64 -8.40 -18.69 19.64
N TRP A 65 -7.88 -18.92 20.84
CA TRP A 65 -8.54 -18.62 22.11
C TRP A 65 -7.94 -17.42 22.86
N GLN A 66 -6.94 -16.75 22.28
CA GLN A 66 -6.32 -15.55 22.85
C GLN A 66 -6.16 -14.45 21.80
N ASN A 67 -5.95 -13.23 22.28
CA ASN A 67 -5.60 -12.09 21.44
C ASN A 67 -4.09 -12.04 21.20
N TYR A 68 -3.72 -11.36 20.12
CA TYR A 68 -2.34 -11.25 19.65
C TYR A 68 -1.96 -9.81 19.41
N ARG A 69 -0.71 -9.50 19.75
CA ARG A 69 -0.06 -8.29 19.29
C ARG A 69 0.76 -8.61 18.05
N ALA A 70 0.60 -7.83 16.99
CA ALA A 70 1.33 -8.03 15.75
C ALA A 70 2.02 -6.74 15.32
N LYS A 71 3.28 -6.82 14.90
CA LYS A 71 3.96 -5.72 14.21
C LYS A 71 3.88 -5.92 12.71
N LEU A 72 3.45 -4.90 12.01
CA LEU A 72 3.33 -4.88 10.55
C LEU A 72 4.01 -3.60 10.07
N LEU A 73 5.18 -3.69 9.43
CA LEU A 73 6.09 -2.54 9.23
C LEU A 73 6.68 -2.01 10.55
N GLU A 74 7.68 -1.12 10.46
CA GLU A 74 8.50 -0.72 11.62
C GLU A 74 7.75 0.08 12.69
N ASP A 75 6.75 0.89 12.31
CA ASP A 75 6.08 1.85 13.19
C ASP A 75 4.63 1.49 13.51
N LEU A 76 4.14 0.34 13.06
CA LEU A 76 2.73 -0.02 13.15
C LEU A 76 2.54 -1.34 13.88
N THR A 77 1.85 -1.25 15.01
CA THR A 77 1.51 -2.37 15.88
C THR A 77 -0.01 -2.52 15.91
N MET A 78 -0.50 -3.74 15.96
CA MET A 78 -1.92 -4.04 15.97
C MET A 78 -2.25 -5.02 17.09
N GLU A 79 -3.42 -4.85 17.70
CA GLU A 79 -4.04 -5.86 18.54
C GLU A 79 -5.08 -6.61 17.72
N LEU A 80 -4.97 -7.94 17.70
CA LEU A 80 -5.74 -8.83 16.84
C LEU A 80 -6.52 -9.84 17.68
N ALA A 81 -7.80 -10.03 17.38
CA ALA A 81 -8.65 -11.05 17.99
C ALA A 81 -9.05 -12.11 16.95
N PRO A 82 -8.76 -13.40 17.17
CA PRO A 82 -9.18 -14.46 16.24
C PRO A 82 -10.72 -14.56 16.19
N VAL A 83 -11.24 -14.90 15.01
CA VAL A 83 -12.66 -15.21 14.77
C VAL A 83 -12.76 -16.70 14.43
N PRO A 84 -12.89 -17.60 15.43
CA PRO A 84 -12.71 -19.05 15.22
C PRO A 84 -13.71 -19.67 14.24
N MET A 85 -14.87 -19.03 14.09
CA MET A 85 -15.96 -19.46 13.23
C MET A 85 -15.72 -19.14 11.75
N ARG A 86 -14.71 -18.31 11.42
CA ARG A 86 -14.42 -17.83 10.07
C ARG A 86 -13.04 -18.29 9.62
N GLY A 87 -13.04 -19.32 8.78
CA GLY A 87 -11.82 -19.96 8.31
C GLY A 87 -11.80 -21.47 8.51
N ARG A 88 -10.72 -22.11 8.09
CA ARG A 88 -10.49 -23.55 8.19
C ARG A 88 -8.99 -23.82 8.35
N ASP A 89 -8.68 -24.91 9.01
CA ASP A 89 -7.31 -25.42 9.19
C ASP A 89 -6.42 -24.40 9.89
N ASN A 90 -5.42 -23.86 9.21
CA ASN A 90 -4.53 -22.81 9.70
C ASN A 90 -4.92 -21.42 9.17
N LYS A 91 -6.02 -21.27 8.44
CA LYS A 91 -6.44 -20.02 7.81
C LYS A 91 -7.65 -19.45 8.53
N HIS A 92 -7.48 -18.32 9.21
CA HIS A 92 -8.52 -17.70 10.05
C HIS A 92 -8.58 -16.20 9.86
N VAL A 93 -9.77 -15.64 10.10
CA VAL A 93 -9.94 -14.19 10.20
C VAL A 93 -9.60 -13.73 11.61
N PHE A 94 -8.95 -12.58 11.68
CA PHE A 94 -8.64 -11.86 12.90
C PHE A 94 -9.23 -10.45 12.78
N ASP A 95 -10.03 -10.05 13.77
CA ASP A 95 -10.50 -8.68 13.92
C ASP A 95 -9.37 -7.80 14.43
N ILE A 96 -9.24 -6.60 13.88
CA ILE A 96 -8.31 -5.58 14.31
C ILE A 96 -8.98 -4.80 15.43
N LEU A 97 -8.54 -5.01 16.66
CA LEU A 97 -9.06 -4.33 17.84
C LEU A 97 -8.50 -2.92 17.96
N SER A 98 -7.20 -2.78 17.73
CA SER A 98 -6.54 -1.48 17.72
C SER A 98 -5.31 -1.48 16.84
N VAL A 99 -4.93 -0.29 16.41
CA VAL A 99 -3.79 0.01 15.56
C VAL A 99 -3.03 1.16 16.21
N GLN A 100 -1.81 0.91 16.63
CA GLN A 100 -0.91 1.89 17.19
C GLN A 100 0.17 2.25 16.18
N ARG A 101 0.32 3.56 15.91
CA ARG A 101 1.36 4.10 15.04
C ARG A 101 2.12 5.22 15.75
N GLY A 102 3.32 4.92 16.24
CA GLY A 102 4.03 5.82 17.16
C GLY A 102 3.17 6.12 18.40
N GLU A 103 2.87 7.39 18.64
CA GLU A 103 2.01 7.84 19.76
C GLU A 103 0.50 7.83 19.43
N GLN A 104 0.11 7.62 18.17
CA GLN A 104 -1.30 7.63 17.77
C GLN A 104 -1.92 6.23 17.90
N VAL A 105 -3.13 6.17 18.46
CA VAL A 105 -3.94 4.95 18.56
C VAL A 105 -5.22 5.14 17.76
N GLY A 106 -5.54 4.17 16.91
CA GLY A 106 -6.80 4.10 16.17
C GLY A 106 -7.39 2.69 16.23
N GLU A 107 -8.62 2.53 15.74
CA GLU A 107 -9.33 1.24 15.72
C GLU A 107 -9.29 0.57 14.33
N HIS A 108 -8.74 1.26 13.33
CA HIS A 108 -8.81 0.84 11.93
C HIS A 108 -7.47 1.03 11.22
N LEU A 109 -7.14 0.13 10.29
CA LEU A 109 -6.07 0.38 9.33
C LEU A 109 -6.50 1.53 8.42
N ASN A 110 -5.71 2.59 8.37
CA ASN A 110 -5.96 3.70 7.47
C ASN A 110 -5.91 3.20 6.02
N ARG A 111 -6.83 3.68 5.18
CA ARG A 111 -6.84 3.49 3.71
C ARG A 111 -5.47 3.68 3.07
N ASP A 112 -4.71 4.66 3.54
CA ASP A 112 -3.37 4.94 3.03
C ASP A 112 -2.40 3.78 3.28
N LEU A 113 -2.51 3.08 4.41
CA LEU A 113 -1.64 1.97 4.78
C LEU A 113 -2.01 0.67 4.03
N ILE A 114 -3.30 0.41 3.85
CA ILE A 114 -3.75 -0.69 2.97
C ILE A 114 -3.22 -0.47 1.55
N ARG A 115 -3.22 0.78 1.10
CA ARG A 115 -2.68 1.18 -0.20
C ARG A 115 -1.15 1.06 -0.26
N ASP A 116 -0.44 1.37 0.83
CA ASP A 116 1.02 1.22 0.94
C ASP A 116 1.45 -0.26 0.89
N LEU A 117 0.68 -1.16 1.52
CA LEU A 117 0.90 -2.61 1.46
C LEU A 117 0.54 -3.24 0.09
N THR A 118 -0.18 -2.50 -0.76
CA THR A 118 -0.71 -2.96 -2.05
C THR A 118 -0.18 -2.17 -3.25
N ALA A 119 0.74 -1.22 -3.01
CA ALA A 119 1.36 -0.41 -4.04
C ALA A 119 2.21 -1.27 -4.99
N HIS A 120 1.94 -1.13 -6.30
CA HIS A 120 2.48 -1.99 -7.34
C HIS A 120 3.89 -1.55 -7.73
N LEU A 121 4.82 -2.51 -7.78
CA LEU A 121 5.97 -2.53 -8.70
C LEU A 121 6.51 -3.98 -8.78
N PRO A 122 7.08 -4.40 -9.93
CA PRO A 122 7.89 -5.62 -10.01
C PRO A 122 9.06 -5.56 -9.02
N PRO A 123 9.45 -6.67 -8.37
CA PRO A 123 10.52 -6.73 -7.37
C PRO A 123 11.81 -6.03 -7.81
N SER A 124 12.21 -6.26 -9.05
CA SER A 124 13.41 -5.68 -9.66
C SER A 124 13.40 -4.14 -9.72
N VAL A 125 12.23 -3.52 -9.91
CA VAL A 125 12.11 -2.06 -10.02
C VAL A 125 12.08 -1.41 -8.64
N GLN A 126 11.51 -2.06 -7.62
CA GLN A 126 11.58 -1.57 -6.23
C GLN A 126 12.98 -1.66 -5.66
N GLU A 127 13.68 -2.76 -5.90
CA GLU A 127 15.06 -2.94 -5.45
C GLU A 127 15.99 -1.93 -6.11
N LEU A 128 15.85 -1.72 -7.43
CA LEU A 128 16.61 -0.68 -8.14
C LEU A 128 16.29 0.72 -7.63
N ALA A 129 15.02 1.06 -7.44
CA ALA A 129 14.61 2.35 -6.92
C ALA A 129 15.16 2.60 -5.51
N ARG A 130 15.07 1.61 -4.61
CA ARG A 130 15.62 1.71 -3.25
C ARG A 130 17.14 1.82 -3.26
N ALA A 131 17.83 1.04 -4.08
CA ALA A 131 19.29 1.09 -4.19
C ALA A 131 19.77 2.46 -4.70
N VAL A 132 19.14 3.01 -5.73
CA VAL A 132 19.48 4.32 -6.30
C VAL A 132 19.15 5.47 -5.34
N LEU A 133 18.06 5.35 -4.58
CA LEU A 133 17.60 6.38 -3.66
C LEU A 133 18.21 6.29 -2.26
N ALA A 134 18.90 5.20 -1.91
CA ALA A 134 19.37 4.95 -0.54
C ALA A 134 20.14 6.14 0.05
N GLY A 135 21.13 6.67 -0.67
CA GLY A 135 21.92 7.83 -0.21
C GLY A 135 21.20 9.17 -0.33
N LEU A 136 20.23 9.31 -1.24
CA LEU A 136 19.46 10.55 -1.43
C LEU A 136 18.36 10.72 -0.38
N LEU A 137 17.91 9.62 0.22
CA LEU A 137 16.82 9.61 1.19
C LEU A 137 17.29 9.79 2.64
N GLU A 138 18.59 9.65 2.92
CA GLU A 138 19.13 9.77 4.29
C GLU A 138 18.77 11.10 4.96
N THR A 139 18.73 12.19 4.18
CA THR A 139 18.38 13.53 4.67
C THR A 139 16.89 13.73 4.95
N PHE A 140 16.02 12.81 4.48
CA PHE A 140 14.58 12.88 4.67
C PHE A 140 14.12 12.09 5.90
N PRO A 141 13.09 12.54 6.63
CA PRO A 141 12.43 11.74 7.67
C PRO A 141 11.84 10.44 7.09
N LEU A 142 11.85 9.34 7.85
CA LEU A 142 11.36 8.02 7.43
C LEU A 142 9.97 8.06 6.75
N ARG A 143 9.03 8.82 7.32
CA ARG A 143 7.68 8.99 6.75
C ARG A 143 7.70 9.62 5.35
N ARG A 144 8.61 10.59 5.11
CA ARG A 144 8.81 11.17 3.78
C ARG A 144 9.50 10.20 2.83
N ARG A 145 10.48 9.43 3.29
CA ARG A 145 11.13 8.37 2.47
C ARG A 145 10.11 7.39 1.92
N HIS A 146 9.18 6.94 2.76
CA HIS A 146 8.09 6.06 2.35
C HIS A 146 7.20 6.70 1.28
N GLY A 147 6.73 7.93 1.51
CA GLY A 147 5.91 8.67 0.53
C GLY A 147 6.62 8.87 -0.81
N ILE A 148 7.92 9.15 -0.80
CA ILE A 148 8.75 9.28 -2.01
C ILE A 148 8.81 7.96 -2.78
N LEU A 149 9.03 6.84 -2.09
CA LEU A 149 9.06 5.51 -2.70
C LEU A 149 7.71 5.13 -3.31
N VAL A 150 6.60 5.39 -2.61
CA VAL A 150 5.25 5.16 -3.13
C VAL A 150 4.99 5.98 -4.38
N CYS A 151 5.36 7.26 -4.36
CA CYS A 151 5.24 8.15 -5.51
C CYS A 151 5.99 7.64 -6.74
N LEU A 152 7.24 7.22 -6.55
CA LEU A 152 8.03 6.62 -7.63
C LEU A 152 7.41 5.32 -8.14
N SER A 153 6.89 4.49 -7.22
CA SER A 153 6.21 3.23 -7.53
C SER A 153 5.00 3.43 -8.43
N GLU A 154 4.15 4.40 -8.10
CA GLU A 154 2.97 4.75 -8.89
C GLU A 154 3.36 5.34 -10.25
N ALA A 155 4.34 6.24 -10.28
CA ALA A 155 4.82 6.85 -11.52
C ALA A 155 5.38 5.80 -12.49
N LEU A 156 6.26 4.90 -12.02
CA LEU A 156 6.83 3.83 -12.84
C LEU A 156 5.79 2.78 -13.24
N THR A 157 4.81 2.50 -12.38
CA THR A 157 3.69 1.63 -12.74
C THR A 157 2.84 2.23 -13.85
N ASN A 158 2.66 3.55 -13.88
CA ASN A 158 1.98 4.22 -14.98
C ASN A 158 2.74 4.05 -16.30
N VAL A 159 4.08 4.13 -16.28
CA VAL A 159 4.91 3.81 -17.45
C VAL A 159 4.61 2.40 -17.94
N VAL A 160 4.72 1.39 -17.08
CA VAL A 160 4.49 -0.02 -17.45
C VAL A 160 3.06 -0.27 -17.96
N LYS A 161 2.07 0.42 -17.39
CA LYS A 161 0.65 0.25 -17.78
C LYS A 161 0.32 0.92 -19.11
N HIS A 162 0.93 2.07 -19.39
CA HIS A 162 0.49 2.95 -20.47
C HIS A 162 1.49 3.09 -21.62
N ALA A 163 2.74 2.69 -21.41
CA ALA A 163 3.81 2.73 -22.40
C ALA A 163 4.58 1.41 -22.47
N GLN A 164 5.33 1.21 -23.56
CA GLN A 164 6.26 0.08 -23.67
C GLN A 164 7.63 0.40 -23.07
N ASN A 165 8.05 1.67 -23.15
CA ASN A 165 9.35 2.14 -22.68
C ASN A 165 9.19 3.43 -21.87
N GLY A 166 10.05 3.58 -20.87
CA GLY A 166 10.24 4.82 -20.14
C GLY A 166 11.57 4.86 -19.41
N LYS A 167 11.91 6.03 -18.92
CA LYS A 167 13.13 6.31 -18.16
C LYS A 167 12.77 7.12 -16.93
N TRP A 168 13.63 7.06 -15.92
CA TRP A 168 13.47 7.87 -14.73
C TRP A 168 14.82 8.33 -14.20
N ALA A 169 14.80 9.40 -13.43
CA ALA A 169 15.96 9.95 -12.76
C ALA A 169 15.59 10.54 -11.40
N ALA A 170 16.53 10.48 -10.46
CA ALA A 170 16.45 11.18 -9.19
C ALA A 170 17.53 12.27 -9.17
N LEU A 171 17.14 13.49 -8.81
CA LEU A 171 18.03 14.64 -8.76
C LEU A 171 17.92 15.32 -7.41
N GLN A 172 19.03 15.41 -6.68
CA GLN A 172 19.13 16.30 -5.54
C GLN A 172 19.09 17.74 -6.05
N VAL A 173 18.21 18.55 -5.47
CA VAL A 173 18.12 19.99 -5.70
C VAL A 173 18.35 20.72 -4.38
N PRO A 174 18.72 22.01 -4.38
CA PRO A 174 19.00 22.73 -3.14
C PRO A 174 17.85 22.72 -2.10
N SER A 175 16.61 22.55 -2.56
CA SER A 175 15.42 22.48 -1.71
C SER A 175 15.01 21.07 -1.30
N GLY A 176 15.66 20.01 -1.81
CA GLY A 176 15.34 18.60 -1.53
C GLY A 176 15.56 17.68 -2.74
N LEU A 177 14.55 16.90 -3.12
CA LEU A 177 14.64 15.84 -4.12
C LEU A 177 13.62 16.04 -5.25
N ARG A 178 14.06 15.83 -6.50
CA ARG A 178 13.18 15.69 -7.65
C ARG A 178 13.26 14.30 -8.24
N LEU A 179 12.11 13.70 -8.49
CA LEU A 179 11.98 12.49 -9.28
C LEU A 179 11.37 12.85 -10.62
N ALA A 180 12.05 12.51 -11.72
CA ALA A 180 11.53 12.67 -13.06
C ALA A 180 11.25 11.27 -13.65
N VAL A 181 10.07 11.10 -14.23
CA VAL A 181 9.65 9.89 -14.93
C VAL A 181 9.11 10.30 -16.30
N GLU A 182 9.63 9.68 -17.34
CA GLU A 182 9.24 9.94 -18.73
C GLU A 182 8.88 8.63 -19.40
N ASP A 183 7.76 8.60 -20.12
CA ASP A 183 7.36 7.50 -20.98
C ASP A 183 7.13 7.93 -22.42
N THR A 184 7.08 6.95 -23.31
CA THR A 184 6.82 7.12 -24.75
C THR A 184 5.46 6.58 -25.16
N GLY A 185 4.50 6.55 -24.23
CA GLY A 185 3.14 6.10 -24.46
C GLY A 185 2.31 7.13 -25.24
N PRO A 186 0.99 6.88 -25.42
CA PRO A 186 0.10 7.77 -26.17
C PRO A 186 -0.25 9.08 -25.42
N GLY A 187 0.28 9.26 -24.21
CA GLY A 187 -0.09 10.33 -23.30
C GLY A 187 -1.49 10.21 -22.72
N ILE A 188 -1.89 11.23 -21.96
CA ILE A 188 -3.21 11.38 -21.38
C ILE A 188 -4.02 12.32 -22.28
N LYS A 189 -5.21 11.90 -22.71
CA LYS A 189 -6.09 12.76 -23.50
C LYS A 189 -6.47 14.00 -22.70
N LEU A 190 -6.44 15.18 -23.33
CA LEU A 190 -6.70 16.45 -22.64
C LEU A 190 -8.07 16.47 -21.92
N ALA A 191 -9.10 15.91 -22.54
CA ALA A 191 -10.45 15.79 -21.95
C ALA A 191 -10.49 14.88 -20.71
N GLU A 192 -9.54 13.95 -20.61
CA GLU A 192 -9.41 12.97 -19.53
C GLU A 192 -8.45 13.43 -18.45
N LEU A 193 -7.60 14.43 -18.74
CA LEU A 193 -6.53 14.88 -17.86
C LEU A 193 -7.02 15.30 -16.47
N PRO A 194 -8.07 16.14 -16.31
CA PRO A 194 -8.56 16.50 -14.98
C PRO A 194 -9.07 15.29 -14.20
N LYS A 195 -9.71 14.34 -14.89
CA LYS A 195 -10.25 13.12 -14.26
C LYS A 195 -9.13 12.18 -13.86
N ALA A 196 -8.19 11.90 -14.77
CA ALA A 196 -7.05 11.02 -14.55
C ALA A 196 -6.08 11.50 -13.47
N THR A 197 -6.03 12.81 -13.21
CA THR A 197 -5.08 13.40 -12.25
C THR A 197 -5.74 13.84 -10.93
N LEU A 198 -6.98 14.32 -10.95
CA LEU A 198 -7.62 14.93 -9.78
C LEU A 198 -8.78 14.13 -9.19
N MET A 199 -9.40 13.22 -9.96
CA MET A 199 -10.50 12.40 -9.43
C MET A 199 -9.97 11.14 -8.77
N GLN A 200 -10.31 10.96 -7.48
CA GLN A 200 -10.05 9.72 -6.78
C GLN A 200 -10.80 8.57 -7.45
N HIS A 201 -10.11 7.45 -7.64
CA HIS A 201 -10.63 6.20 -8.22
C HIS A 201 -10.94 6.23 -9.73
N TYR A 202 -10.45 7.24 -10.45
CA TYR A 202 -10.61 7.31 -11.91
C TYR A 202 -9.49 6.54 -12.63
N SER A 203 -9.85 5.52 -13.40
CA SER A 203 -8.89 4.75 -14.21
C SER A 203 -9.48 4.34 -15.55
N THR A 204 -8.63 4.36 -16.59
CA THR A 204 -8.98 3.95 -17.96
C THR A 204 -8.61 2.49 -18.27
N LYS A 205 -7.93 1.78 -17.35
CA LYS A 205 -7.60 0.34 -17.41
C LYS A 205 -7.95 -0.33 -16.06
N LYS A 206 -7.96 -1.66 -15.95
CA LYS A 206 -8.22 -2.43 -14.69
C LYS A 206 -7.18 -2.09 -13.59
N SER A 207 -7.33 -0.95 -12.94
CA SER A 207 -6.56 -0.50 -11.79
C SER A 207 -7.42 0.44 -10.95
N LEU A 208 -7.05 0.64 -9.68
CA LEU A 208 -7.85 1.41 -8.72
C LEU A 208 -7.90 2.92 -8.98
N GLY A 209 -7.16 3.46 -9.95
CA GLY A 209 -7.25 4.88 -10.33
C GLY A 209 -6.79 5.87 -9.24
N SER A 210 -5.81 5.46 -8.41
CA SER A 210 -5.37 6.24 -7.24
C SER A 210 -3.96 6.80 -7.35
N GLY A 211 -3.21 6.48 -8.42
CA GLY A 211 -1.78 6.82 -8.52
C GLY A 211 -1.51 8.32 -8.47
N PHE A 212 -2.27 9.14 -9.20
CA PHE A 212 -2.12 10.60 -9.13
C PHE A 212 -2.58 11.18 -7.79
N THR A 213 -3.62 10.64 -7.17
CA THR A 213 -4.04 11.05 -5.82
C THR A 213 -2.91 10.84 -4.81
N LEU A 214 -2.24 9.69 -4.89
CA LEU A 214 -1.09 9.35 -4.07
C LEU A 214 0.08 10.33 -4.26
N MET A 215 0.42 10.57 -5.51
CA MET A 215 1.49 11.50 -5.86
C MET A 215 1.16 12.91 -5.39
N LEU A 216 -0.09 13.37 -5.52
CA LEU A 216 -0.53 14.70 -5.06
C LEU A 216 -0.49 14.83 -3.54
N TYR A 217 -0.79 13.74 -2.83
CA TYR A 217 -0.79 13.72 -1.37
C TYR A 217 0.64 13.82 -0.80
N TYR A 218 1.57 13.02 -1.34
CA TYR A 218 2.92 12.90 -0.78
C TYR A 218 3.94 13.90 -1.35
N SER A 219 3.79 14.35 -2.60
CA SER A 219 4.71 15.32 -3.19
C SER A 219 4.39 16.76 -2.77
N ASP A 220 5.42 17.60 -2.75
CA ASP A 220 5.24 19.03 -2.53
C ASP A 220 4.75 19.73 -3.79
N ARG A 221 5.24 19.31 -4.96
CA ARG A 221 4.78 19.76 -6.26
C ARG A 221 4.79 18.63 -7.27
N ILE A 222 3.83 18.70 -8.19
CA ILE A 222 3.78 17.86 -9.40
C ILE A 222 3.86 18.76 -10.62
N TYR A 223 4.74 18.40 -11.55
CA TYR A 223 4.73 18.93 -12.90
C TYR A 223 4.39 17.80 -13.86
N LEU A 224 3.43 18.04 -14.72
CA LEU A 224 2.95 17.04 -15.68
C LEU A 224 2.91 17.67 -17.07
N ALA A 225 3.64 17.08 -18.01
CA ALA A 225 3.53 17.36 -19.43
C ALA A 225 3.13 16.06 -20.14
N THR A 226 2.10 16.12 -20.98
CA THR A 226 1.59 14.91 -21.64
C THR A 226 1.01 15.24 -23.01
N GLY A 227 1.19 14.34 -23.97
CA GLY A 227 0.73 14.48 -25.34
C GLY A 227 0.97 13.21 -26.15
N GLN A 228 0.78 13.26 -27.47
CA GLN A 228 0.90 12.06 -28.33
C GLN A 228 2.30 11.42 -28.32
N GLY A 229 3.34 12.17 -27.90
CA GLY A 229 4.71 11.67 -27.80
C GLY A 229 5.09 11.07 -26.44
N GLY A 230 4.17 11.01 -25.47
CA GLY A 230 4.45 10.47 -24.14
C GLY A 230 3.96 11.33 -22.99
N THR A 231 4.35 10.93 -21.79
CA THR A 231 4.13 11.68 -20.55
C THR A 231 5.44 11.91 -19.81
N SER A 232 5.67 13.14 -19.38
CA SER A 232 6.73 13.53 -18.47
C SER A 232 6.12 13.99 -17.16
N LEU A 233 6.54 13.36 -16.07
CA LEU A 233 6.08 13.61 -14.72
C LEU A 233 7.29 13.96 -13.84
N ILE A 234 7.22 15.10 -13.16
CA ILE A 234 8.22 15.50 -12.16
C ILE A 234 7.52 15.63 -10.82
N LEU A 235 8.04 14.93 -9.82
CA LEU A 235 7.60 14.98 -8.43
C LEU A 235 8.71 15.65 -7.61
N GLU A 236 8.37 16.74 -6.93
CA GLU A 236 9.29 17.50 -6.08
C GLU A 236 8.96 17.27 -4.62
N PHE A 237 9.98 16.99 -3.81
CA PHE A 237 9.91 16.79 -2.37
C PHE A 237 10.93 17.71 -1.71
N THR A 238 10.47 18.48 -0.74
CA THR A 238 11.33 19.36 0.06
C THR A 238 11.92 18.61 1.24
N GLU A 239 13.08 19.00 1.76
CA GLU A 239 13.63 18.33 2.96
C GLU A 239 12.94 18.74 4.28
N GLY A 240 12.16 19.83 4.27
CA GLY A 240 11.43 20.31 5.45
C GLY A 240 10.28 19.41 5.91
N THR A 241 9.75 19.61 7.11
CA THR A 241 8.56 18.91 7.59
C THR A 241 7.29 19.50 6.97
N ARG A 242 6.50 18.69 6.24
CA ARG A 242 5.07 18.98 6.04
C ARG A 242 4.34 18.52 7.30
N GLU A 243 3.88 19.45 8.12
CA GLU A 243 2.70 19.20 8.95
C GLU A 243 1.56 18.90 7.98
N GLY A 244 1.07 17.67 7.99
CA GLY A 244 0.03 17.23 7.07
C GLY A 244 -1.18 18.14 7.21
N LYS A 245 -1.53 18.89 6.16
CA LYS A 245 -2.84 19.53 6.08
C LYS A 245 -3.88 18.42 6.09
N LEU A 246 -4.59 18.30 7.21
CA LEU A 246 -5.91 17.70 7.27
C LEU A 246 -6.76 18.43 6.23
N VAL A 247 -7.05 17.75 5.12
CA VAL A 247 -8.15 18.14 4.25
C VAL A 247 -9.37 17.48 4.86
N CYS A 248 -10.22 18.30 5.46
CA CYS A 248 -11.52 17.91 6.00
C CYS A 248 -12.42 17.29 4.92
#